data_AF-A0A2T4VLR4-F1
#
_entry.id   AF-A0A2T4VLR4-F1
#
_cell.length_a   1.000
_cell.length_b   1.000
_cell.length_c   1.000
_cell.angle_alpha   90.00
_cell.angle_beta   90.00
_cell.angle_gamma   90.00
#
_symmetry.space_group_name_H-M   'P 1'
#
loop_
_entity.id
_entity.type
_entity.pdbx_description
1 polymer ?
#
loop_
_entity_poly.entity_id
_entity_poly.type
_entity_poly.pdbx_seq_one_letter_code
_entity_poly.pdbx_strand_id
1 'polypeptide(L)'
;MNVFEFMALLCTLVGAVVGATLGFSFHPLMSVGGFFAGGFIGYHSGPFIALGFFLIATLVCEGPRSFVSFVKELYRLRRPGGTEPLN
;
A
#
# COMPACT_ATOMS: atom_id res chain seq x y z
N MET A 1 -3.27 -20.48 -1.81
CA MET A 1 -3.04 -19.08 -2.18
C MET A 1 -3.04 -18.27 -0.90
N ASN A 2 -1.95 -17.56 -0.62
CA ASN A 2 -1.83 -16.78 0.61
C ASN A 2 -2.67 -15.50 0.54
N VAL A 3 -3.12 -15.00 1.70
CA VAL A 3 -3.92 -13.76 1.77
C VAL A 3 -3.18 -12.58 1.11
N PHE A 4 -1.86 -12.52 1.27
CA PHE A 4 -1.02 -11.53 0.61
C PHE A 4 -1.03 -11.65 -0.93
N GLU A 5 -0.97 -12.87 -1.47
CA GLU A 5 -1.05 -13.08 -2.93
C GLU A 5 -2.42 -12.68 -3.46
N PHE A 6 -3.49 -13.02 -2.74
CA PHE A 6 -4.84 -12.64 -3.13
C PHE A 6 -5.03 -11.12 -3.11
N MET A 7 -4.52 -10.44 -2.09
CA MET A 7 -4.56 -8.98 -2.00
C MET A 7 -3.75 -8.31 -3.13
N ALA A 8 -2.57 -8.85 -3.44
CA ALA A 8 -1.75 -8.36 -4.54
C ALA A 8 -2.47 -8.55 -5.89
N LEU A 9 -3.15 -9.69 -6.09
CA LEU A 9 -3.97 -9.96 -7.28
C LEU A 9 -5.17 -9.02 -7.39
N LEU A 10 -5.83 -8.69 -6.28
CA LEU A 10 -6.92 -7.72 -6.29
C LEU A 10 -6.42 -6.31 -6.61
N CYS A 11 -5.30 -5.90 -6.02
CA CYS A 11 -4.73 -4.57 -6.29
C CYS A 11 -4.23 -4.44 -7.72
N THR A 12 -3.60 -5.47 -8.30
CA THR A 12 -3.23 -5.49 -9.72
C THR A 12 -4.46 -5.42 -10.61
N LEU A 13 -5.50 -6.21 -10.32
CA LEU A 13 -6.73 -6.21 -11.10
C LEU A 13 -7.39 -4.84 -11.10
N VAL A 14 -7.57 -4.23 -9.92
CA VAL A 14 -8.16 -2.89 -9.79
C VAL A 14 -7.29 -1.85 -10.49
N GLY A 15 -5.97 -1.87 -10.27
CA GLY A 15 -5.04 -0.95 -10.93
C GLY A 15 -5.09 -1.07 -12.45
N ALA A 16 -5.15 -2.30 -12.97
CA ALA A 16 -5.20 -2.56 -14.41
C ALA A 16 -6.53 -2.09 -15.03
N VAL A 17 -7.66 -2.29 -14.35
CA VAL A 17 -8.97 -1.80 -14.80
C VAL A 17 -9.01 -0.26 -14.80
N VAL A 18 -8.52 0.38 -13.73
CA VAL A 18 -8.45 1.85 -13.64
C VAL A 18 -7.52 2.41 -14.72
N GLY A 19 -6.34 1.82 -14.91
CA GLY A 19 -5.41 2.25 -15.94
C GLY A 19 -5.95 2.05 -17.35
N ALA A 20 -6.64 0.95 -17.62
CA ALA A 20 -7.26 0.69 -18.91
C ALA A 20 -8.39 1.67 -19.21
N THR A 21 -9.28 1.93 -18.25
CA THR A 21 -10.40 2.90 -18.42
C THR A 21 -9.90 4.33 -18.67
N LEU A 22 -8.85 4.75 -17.95
CA LEU A 22 -8.20 6.04 -18.18
C LEU A 22 -7.54 6.10 -19.57
N GLY A 23 -6.84 5.04 -19.98
CA GLY A 23 -6.20 4.97 -21.30
C GLY A 23 -7.19 4.94 -22.46
N PHE A 24 -8.31 4.25 -22.30
CA PHE A 24 -9.38 4.16 -23.32
C PHE A 24 -10.02 5.52 -23.62
N SER A 25 -10.08 6.41 -22.63
CA SER A 25 -10.60 7.76 -22.79
C SER A 25 -9.76 8.62 -23.75
N PHE A 26 -8.47 8.29 -23.94
CA PHE A 26 -7.59 8.99 -24.88
C PHE A 26 -7.46 8.26 -26.21
N HIS A 27 -7.20 6.95 -26.19
CA HIS A 27 -7.08 6.13 -27.40
C HIS A 27 -7.18 4.63 -27.08
N PRO A 28 -7.81 3.79 -27.92
CA PRO A 28 -7.94 2.36 -27.65
C PRO A 28 -6.59 1.65 -27.45
N LEU A 29 -5.54 2.03 -28.19
CA LEU A 29 -4.18 1.50 -27.98
C LEU A 29 -3.58 1.91 -26.63
N MET A 30 -3.90 3.11 -26.14
CA MET A 30 -3.42 3.60 -24.84
C MET A 30 -4.09 2.87 -23.67
N SER A 31 -5.27 2.27 -23.90
CA SER A 31 -5.92 1.37 -22.92
C SER A 31 -5.04 0.16 -22.58
N VAL A 32 -4.29 -0.37 -23.55
CA VAL A 32 -3.41 -1.52 -23.33
C VAL A 32 -2.21 -1.10 -22.48
N GLY A 33 -1.59 0.04 -22.80
CA GLY A 33 -0.52 0.61 -21.98
C GLY A 33 -0.98 0.93 -20.56
N GLY A 34 -2.17 1.51 -20.43
CA GLY A 34 -2.81 1.79 -19.15
C GLY A 34 -3.11 0.53 -18.33
N PHE A 35 -3.53 -0.56 -18.97
CA PHE A 35 -3.75 -1.84 -18.28
C PHE A 35 -2.46 -2.37 -17.62
N PHE A 36 -1.34 -2.39 -18.36
CA PHE A 36 -0.06 -2.86 -17.83
C PHE A 36 0.53 -1.90 -16.80
N ALA A 37 0.53 -0.59 -17.08
CA ALA A 37 1.05 0.41 -16.16
C ALA A 37 0.21 0.47 -14.87
N GLY A 38 -1.12 0.46 -15.00
CA GLY A 38 -2.05 0.44 -13.89
C GLY A 38 -1.94 -0.83 -13.06
N GLY A 39 -1.78 -1.99 -13.71
CA GLY A 39 -1.55 -3.26 -13.01
C GLY A 39 -0.24 -3.26 -12.24
N PHE A 40 0.84 -2.76 -12.83
CA PHE A 40 2.15 -2.66 -12.18
C PHE A 40 2.13 -1.70 -10.98
N ILE A 41 1.48 -0.54 -11.13
CA ILE A 41 1.27 0.42 -10.04
C ILE A 41 0.39 -0.20 -8.95
N GLY A 42 -0.68 -0.91 -9.32
CA GLY A 42 -1.55 -1.62 -8.40
C GLY A 42 -0.81 -2.66 -7.56
N TYR A 43 0.05 -3.46 -8.20
CA TYR A 43 0.90 -4.43 -7.51
C TYR A 43 1.80 -3.79 -6.46
N HIS A 44 2.51 -2.72 -6.86
CA HIS A 44 3.47 -2.06 -5.98
C HIS A 44 2.83 -1.20 -4.90
N SER A 45 1.64 -0.65 -5.16
CA SER A 45 0.90 0.17 -4.19
C SER A 45 0.08 -0.65 -3.19
N GLY A 46 -0.28 -1.89 -3.52
CA GLY A 46 -1.05 -2.78 -2.64
C GLY A 46 -0.51 -2.90 -1.21
N PRO A 47 0.79 -3.17 -1.01
CA PRO A 47 1.39 -3.21 0.33
C PRO A 47 1.26 -1.89 1.10
N PHE A 48 1.39 -0.75 0.41
CA PHE A 48 1.26 0.56 1.04
C PHE A 48 -0.19 0.90 1.40
N ILE A 49 -1.15 0.50 0.55
CA ILE A 49 -2.59 0.66 0.83
C ILE A 49 -2.99 -0.20 2.01
N ALA A 50 -2.53 -1.45 2.08
CA ALA A 50 -2.75 -2.33 3.21
C ALA A 50 -2.14 -1.77 4.51
N LEU A 51 -0.92 -1.25 4.44
CA LEU A 51 -0.27 -0.58 5.57
C LEU A 51 -1.07 0.65 6.03
N GLY A 52 -1.55 1.47 5.09
CA GLY A 52 -2.38 2.64 5.37
C GLY A 52 -3.70 2.27 6.04
N PHE A 53 -4.39 1.25 5.50
CA PHE A 53 -5.62 0.73 6.11
C PHE A 53 -5.38 0.19 7.52
N PHE A 54 -4.27 -0.53 7.72
CA PHE A 54 -3.89 -1.02 9.04
C PHE A 54 -3.66 0.16 10.01
N LEU A 55 -2.90 1.16 9.59
CA LEU A 55 -2.64 2.38 10.37
C LEU A 55 -3.94 3.09 10.77
N ILE A 56 -4.86 3.26 9.81
CA ILE A 56 -6.16 3.90 10.04
C ILE A 56 -7.01 3.06 10.99
N ALA A 57 -7.05 1.74 10.80
CA ALA A 57 -7.78 0.83 11.68
C ALA A 57 -7.23 0.89 13.11
N THR A 58 -5.91 0.89 13.30
CA THR A 58 -5.28 1.07 14.63
C THR A 58 -5.65 2.42 15.22
N LEU A 59 -5.64 3.49 14.43
CA LEU A 59 -6.02 4.83 14.89
C LEU A 59 -7.49 4.89 15.35
N VAL A 60 -8.39 4.23 14.62
CA VAL A 60 -9.84 4.23 14.91
C VAL A 60 -10.18 3.31 16.07
N CYS A 61 -9.58 2.11 16.14
CA CYS A 61 -9.92 1.09 17.14
C CYS A 61 -9.20 1.31 18.48
N GLU A 62 -7.92 1.70 18.47
CA GLU A 62 -7.09 1.80 19.68
C GLU A 62 -6.81 3.25 20.09
N GLY A 63 -7.18 4.22 19.24
CA GLY A 63 -7.01 5.64 19.50
C GLY A 63 -5.60 6.18 19.21
N PRO A 64 -5.43 7.50 19.30
CA PRO A 64 -4.22 8.19 18.83
C PRO A 64 -2.96 7.86 19.63
N ARG A 65 -3.08 7.41 20.88
CA ARG A 65 -1.92 7.02 21.70
C ARG A 65 -1.24 5.75 21.20
N SER A 66 -2.02 4.73 20.82
CA SER A 66 -1.48 3.46 20.32
C SER A 66 -0.78 3.66 18.96
N PHE A 67 -1.40 4.48 18.10
CA PHE A 67 -0.83 4.86 16.81
C PHE A 67 0.51 5.57 16.91
N VAL A 68 0.66 6.56 17.81
CA VAL A 68 1.94 7.28 18.00
C VAL A 68 3.03 6.35 18.54
N SER A 69 2.69 5.38 19.39
CA SER A 69 3.63 4.38 19.88
C SER A 69 4.11 3.48 18.74
N PHE A 70 3.19 3.00 17.90
CA PHE A 70 3.52 2.16 16.74
C PHE A 70 4.39 2.89 15.72
N VAL A 71 4.09 4.15 15.41
CA VAL A 71 4.91 4.97 14.50
C VAL A 71 6.31 5.23 15.08
N LYS A 72 6.41 5.49 16.39
CA LYS A 72 7.72 5.61 17.07
C LYS A 72 8.53 4.31 16.98
N GLU A 73 7.89 3.17 17.15
CA GLU A 73 8.54 1.85 17.08
C GLU A 73 9.01 1.54 15.65
N LEU A 74 8.18 1.84 14.64
CA LEU A 74 8.57 1.74 13.22
C LEU A 74 9.77 2.62 12.87
N TYR A 75 9.80 3.85 13.40
CA TYR A 75 10.94 4.77 13.22
C TYR A 75 12.20 4.27 13.94
N ARG A 76 12.07 3.63 15.11
CA ARG A 76 13.18 3.01 15.84
C ARG A 76 13.77 1.84 15.06
N LEU A 77 12.94 0.95 14.54
CA LEU A 77 13.36 -0.19 13.72
C LEU A 77 14.04 0.24 12.40
N ARG A 78 13.70 1.43 11.89
CA ARG A 78 14.33 2.01 10.69
C ARG A 78 15.69 2.69 10.96
N ARG A 79 16.11 2.87 12.22
CA ARG A 79 17.48 3.32 12.55
C ARG A 79 18.39 2.11 12.75
N PRO A 80 19.24 1.74 11.77
CA PRO A 80 20.36 0.84 12.03
C PRO A 80 21.41 1.63 12.81
N GLY A 81 21.38 1.53 14.14
CA GLY A 81 22.35 2.19 15.02
C GLY A 81 21.72 3.26 15.89
N GLY A 82 21.22 2.84 17.04
CA GLY A 82 20.72 3.72 18.08
C GLY A 82 20.66 2.96 19.38
N THR A 83 21.84 2.64 19.89
CA THR A 83 22.11 2.19 21.25
C THR A 83 21.17 2.84 22.26
N GLU A 84 20.66 2.02 23.16
CA GLU A 84 20.11 2.42 24.45
C GLU A 84 21.04 3.45 25.14
N PRO A 85 20.49 4.28 26.04
CA PRO A 85 20.42 3.78 27.39
C PRO A 85 19.02 3.91 28.00
N LEU A 86 18.64 2.84 28.70
CA LEU A 86 17.67 2.84 29.79
C LEU A 86 18.13 3.82 30.87
N ASN A 87 17.20 4.68 31.30
CA ASN A 87 17.19 5.32 32.61
C ASN A 87 15.82 5.06 33.23
#